data_AF-L9XR92-F1
#
_entry.id   AF-L9XR92-F1
#
_cell.length_a   1.000
_cell.length_b   1.000
_cell.length_c   1.000
_cell.angle_alpha   90.00
_cell.angle_beta   90.00
_cell.angle_gamma   90.00
#
_symmetry.space_group_name_H-M   'P 1'
#
loop_
_entity.id
_entity.type
_entity.pdbx_description
1 polymer ?
#
loop_
_entity_poly.entity_id
_entity_poly.type
_entity_poly.pdbx_seq_one_letter_code
_entity_poly.pdbx_strand_id
1 'polypeptide(L)'
;MNVLVTGATGFVGSRLVAGLCALTDHDVTVLVRDAEDYDPPDDGIAVAEGDVLEEGSFEHALEGIDVAYYLIHTMGGGDEDLISQDRRAARNFERAATDAGLERIVYLSGLGDEDEQLSEHLASRRLVESELQTGSAEVTVLRAAIIIGAESASFRIVRQLAKRLPVMVTPQWVRVECQPIAIDDVIAYLLAVLERPETAGETYEIGGPDVLTYGEMLRTTARITRGWEPVIVPVPVLTPTLSAYWVDLVTDVDPQVAHRLIEGMVNPVVVEDDRLRELVGVDPTPFEDAVRSALAEEITLDGDTLESGLPDEGRPLEE
;
A
#
# COMPACT_ATOMS: atom_id res chain seq x y z
N MET A 1 6.68 -23.37 -1.05
CA MET A 1 7.83 -22.46 -1.17
C MET A 1 7.98 -21.78 0.17
N ASN A 2 9.20 -21.45 0.55
CA ASN A 2 9.51 -20.62 1.71
C ASN A 2 9.40 -19.17 1.27
N VAL A 3 8.44 -18.44 1.82
CA VAL A 3 8.11 -17.05 1.43
C VAL A 3 8.43 -16.12 2.57
N LEU A 4 9.28 -15.12 2.32
CA LEU A 4 9.52 -14.03 3.27
C LEU A 4 8.59 -12.85 2.95
N VAL A 5 7.91 -12.29 3.95
CA VAL A 5 7.17 -11.03 3.81
C VAL A 5 7.79 -9.96 4.71
N THR A 6 8.36 -8.93 4.10
CA THR A 6 8.73 -7.70 4.83
C THR A 6 7.54 -6.74 4.86
N GLY A 7 7.52 -5.82 5.84
CA GLY A 7 6.41 -4.87 5.98
C GLY A 7 5.09 -5.52 6.39
N ALA A 8 5.14 -6.67 7.06
CA ALA A 8 3.98 -7.46 7.49
C ALA A 8 3.04 -6.71 8.47
N THR A 9 3.54 -5.70 9.17
CA THR A 9 2.74 -4.82 10.04
C THR A 9 1.98 -3.73 9.27
N GLY A 10 2.26 -3.57 7.97
CA GLY A 10 1.65 -2.55 7.12
C GLY A 10 0.29 -2.94 6.57
N PHE A 11 -0.42 -1.95 6.00
CA PHE A 11 -1.74 -2.09 5.39
C PHE A 11 -1.81 -3.24 4.35
N VAL A 12 -0.85 -3.30 3.43
CA VAL A 12 -0.80 -4.36 2.40
C VAL A 12 -0.18 -5.64 2.96
N GLY A 13 0.91 -5.54 3.72
CA GLY A 13 1.64 -6.70 4.21
C GLY A 13 0.81 -7.60 5.12
N SER A 14 0.05 -7.03 6.05
CA SER A 14 -0.83 -7.80 6.94
C SER A 14 -1.88 -8.62 6.18
N ARG A 15 -2.50 -8.02 5.15
CA ARG A 15 -3.48 -8.69 4.28
C ARG A 15 -2.83 -9.71 3.36
N LEU A 16 -1.62 -9.45 2.89
CA LEU A 16 -0.85 -10.43 2.12
C LEU A 16 -0.53 -11.66 2.97
N VAL A 17 -0.07 -11.48 4.21
CA VAL A 17 0.21 -12.59 5.13
C VAL A 17 -1.05 -13.40 5.40
N ALA A 18 -2.18 -12.75 5.70
CA ALA A 18 -3.46 -13.43 5.88
C ALA A 18 -3.88 -14.21 4.61
N GLY A 19 -3.72 -13.60 3.43
CA GLY A 19 -4.01 -14.23 2.14
C GLY A 19 -3.12 -15.44 1.84
N LEU A 20 -1.81 -15.33 2.10
CA LEU A 20 -0.86 -16.44 1.94
C LEU A 20 -1.26 -17.63 2.83
N CYS A 21 -1.59 -17.38 4.08
CA CYS A 21 -1.97 -18.45 5.02
C CYS A 21 -3.32 -19.08 4.69
N ALA A 22 -4.30 -18.28 4.26
CA ALA A 22 -5.64 -18.77 4.00
C ALA A 22 -5.79 -19.47 2.63
N LEU A 23 -4.98 -19.09 1.64
CA LEU A 23 -5.19 -19.45 0.24
C LEU A 23 -4.05 -20.28 -0.39
N THR A 24 -2.92 -20.44 0.32
CA THR A 24 -1.75 -21.17 -0.19
C THR A 24 -1.21 -22.15 0.84
N ASP A 25 -0.46 -23.14 0.38
CA ASP A 25 0.28 -24.08 1.23
C ASP A 25 1.76 -23.67 1.37
N HIS A 26 2.07 -22.37 1.32
CA HIS A 26 3.43 -21.86 1.44
C HIS A 26 3.85 -21.73 2.91
N ASP A 27 5.13 -21.96 3.18
CA ASP A 27 5.73 -21.73 4.49
C ASP A 27 6.08 -20.23 4.58
N VAL A 28 5.38 -19.50 5.44
CA VAL A 28 5.49 -18.03 5.53
C VAL A 28 6.37 -17.64 6.71
N THR A 29 7.40 -16.85 6.41
CA THR A 29 8.19 -16.10 7.39
C THR A 29 7.89 -14.62 7.24
N VAL A 30 7.68 -13.91 8.33
CA VAL A 30 7.58 -12.46 8.34
C VAL A 30 8.84 -11.84 8.94
N LEU A 31 9.31 -10.73 8.37
CA LEU A 31 10.37 -9.91 8.95
C LEU A 31 9.74 -8.66 9.56
N VAL A 32 9.88 -8.51 10.88
CA VAL A 32 9.39 -7.38 11.66
C VAL A 32 10.53 -6.77 12.48
N ARG A 33 10.41 -5.48 12.83
CA ARG A 33 11.44 -4.79 13.62
C ARG A 33 11.44 -5.17 15.10
N ASP A 34 10.27 -5.51 15.61
CA ASP A 34 10.06 -5.93 17.00
C ASP A 34 9.07 -7.09 16.94
N ALA A 35 9.50 -8.29 17.36
CA ALA A 35 8.66 -9.48 17.33
C ALA A 35 7.62 -9.49 18.45
N GLU A 36 7.81 -8.73 19.54
CA GLU A 36 6.84 -8.64 20.63
C GLU A 36 5.59 -7.84 20.22
N ASP A 37 5.75 -6.90 19.29
CA ASP A 37 4.68 -6.04 18.76
C ASP A 37 3.92 -6.65 17.57
N TYR A 38 4.22 -7.90 17.19
CA TYR A 38 3.58 -8.58 16.07
C TYR A 38 2.79 -9.80 16.51
N ASP A 39 1.48 -9.78 16.23
CA ASP A 39 0.59 -10.93 16.46
C ASP A 39 0.31 -11.63 15.11
N PRO A 40 0.91 -12.81 14.85
CA PRO A 40 0.69 -13.53 13.61
C PRO A 40 -0.76 -14.04 13.53
N PRO A 41 -1.42 -13.99 12.37
CA PRO A 41 -2.78 -14.49 12.22
C PRO A 41 -2.91 -16.02 12.34
N ASP A 42 -1.79 -16.76 12.28
CA ASP A 42 -1.72 -18.22 12.41
C ASP A 42 -0.43 -18.64 13.13
N ASP A 43 -0.50 -19.64 14.01
CA ASP A 43 0.65 -20.19 14.75
C ASP A 43 1.73 -20.81 13.85
N GLY A 44 1.39 -21.15 12.60
CA GLY A 44 2.31 -21.69 11.59
C GLY A 44 3.25 -20.67 10.95
N ILE A 45 3.06 -19.38 11.21
CA ILE A 45 3.88 -18.31 10.64
C ILE A 45 5.16 -18.14 11.47
N ALA A 46 6.31 -18.24 10.81
CA ALA A 46 7.58 -17.91 11.45
C ALA A 46 7.75 -16.39 11.53
N VAL A 47 8.17 -15.89 12.70
CA VAL A 47 8.46 -14.47 12.92
C VAL A 47 9.97 -14.30 13.08
N ALA A 48 10.59 -13.54 12.19
CA ALA A 48 11.97 -13.12 12.29
C ALA A 48 12.04 -11.65 12.72
N GLU A 49 12.91 -11.35 13.68
CA GLU A 49 13.15 -9.99 14.17
C GLU A 49 14.40 -9.40 13.52
N GLY A 50 14.30 -8.21 12.95
CA GLY A 50 15.43 -7.48 12.40
C GLY A 50 15.03 -6.17 11.74
N ASP A 51 15.98 -5.24 11.62
CA ASP A 51 15.80 -3.97 10.93
C ASP A 51 16.64 -3.95 9.65
N VAL A 52 15.99 -3.79 8.50
CA VAL A 52 16.67 -3.69 7.20
C VAL A 52 17.66 -2.52 7.10
N LEU A 53 17.57 -1.54 7.99
CA LEU A 53 18.54 -0.44 8.10
C LEU A 53 19.79 -0.82 8.89
N GLU A 54 19.75 -1.90 9.67
CA GLU A 54 20.83 -2.43 10.48
C GLU A 54 21.39 -3.72 9.86
N GLU A 55 22.46 -3.58 9.06
CA GLU A 55 23.21 -4.73 8.50
C GLU A 55 23.63 -5.69 9.63
N GLY A 56 23.44 -6.99 9.42
CA GLY A 56 23.69 -8.08 10.37
C GLY A 56 22.51 -8.46 11.24
N SER A 57 21.42 -7.68 11.26
CA SER A 57 20.26 -7.92 12.12
C SER A 57 19.20 -8.84 11.49
N PHE A 58 19.07 -8.88 10.16
CA PHE A 58 17.92 -9.49 9.49
C PHE A 58 18.27 -10.56 8.46
N GLU A 59 19.55 -10.72 8.12
CA GLU A 59 20.04 -11.62 7.06
C GLU A 59 19.67 -13.08 7.33
N HIS A 60 19.60 -13.47 8.61
CA HIS A 60 19.17 -14.80 9.03
C HIS A 60 17.73 -15.14 8.57
N ALA A 61 16.88 -14.13 8.35
CA ALA A 61 15.51 -14.32 7.88
C ALA A 61 15.44 -14.73 6.40
N LEU A 62 16.52 -14.56 5.64
CA LEU A 62 16.61 -14.93 4.22
C LEU A 62 17.14 -16.35 4.00
N GLU A 63 17.59 -17.03 5.05
CA GLU A 63 18.14 -18.39 4.94
C GLU A 63 17.09 -19.38 4.45
N GLY A 64 17.30 -19.93 3.24
CA GLY A 64 16.41 -20.93 2.64
C GLY A 64 15.09 -20.37 2.10
N ILE A 65 14.97 -19.05 1.94
CA ILE A 65 13.81 -18.39 1.32
C ILE A 65 13.89 -18.51 -0.19
N ASP A 66 12.78 -18.90 -0.83
CA ASP A 66 12.66 -19.00 -2.29
C ASP A 66 12.25 -17.66 -2.91
N VAL A 67 11.28 -16.98 -2.28
CA VAL A 67 10.73 -15.70 -2.75
C VAL A 67 10.53 -14.74 -1.58
N ALA A 68 10.90 -13.47 -1.76
CA ALA A 68 10.63 -12.43 -0.77
C ALA A 68 9.74 -11.31 -1.31
N TYR A 69 8.70 -10.96 -0.57
CA TYR A 69 7.97 -9.73 -0.76
C TYR A 69 8.67 -8.57 -0.05
N TYR A 70 9.07 -7.56 -0.81
CA TYR A 70 9.57 -6.30 -0.26
C TYR A 70 8.42 -5.29 -0.19
N LEU A 71 7.79 -5.13 0.97
CA LEU A 71 6.67 -4.18 1.16
C LEU A 71 6.98 -3.07 2.17
N ILE A 72 8.26 -2.90 2.51
CA ILE A 72 8.71 -1.79 3.34
C ILE A 72 8.61 -0.51 2.51
N HIS A 73 7.82 0.44 3.02
CA HIS A 73 7.70 1.77 2.47
C HIS A 73 7.61 2.80 3.58
N THR A 74 8.52 3.76 3.63
CA THR A 74 8.50 4.80 4.65
C THR A 74 7.54 5.92 4.24
N MET A 75 6.40 6.04 4.92
CA MET A 75 5.45 7.13 4.69
C MET A 75 5.70 8.35 5.60
N GLY A 76 6.37 8.17 6.74
CA GLY A 76 6.69 9.23 7.70
C GLY A 76 7.92 8.90 8.58
N GLY A 77 8.62 9.94 9.03
CA GLY A 77 9.89 9.85 9.79
C GLY A 77 10.50 11.24 10.00
N GLY A 78 11.37 11.40 11.01
CA GLY A 78 12.00 12.68 11.42
C GLY A 78 13.04 13.23 10.43
N ASP A 79 13.83 14.22 10.85
CA ASP A 79 14.75 15.11 10.07
C ASP A 79 15.69 14.47 9.00
N GLU A 80 15.74 13.14 8.84
CA GLU A 80 16.48 12.46 7.77
C GLU A 80 15.67 12.37 6.47
N ASP A 81 16.36 12.45 5.33
CA ASP A 81 15.77 12.33 4.00
C ASP A 81 15.21 10.90 3.79
N LEU A 82 13.88 10.77 3.74
CA LEU A 82 13.19 9.49 3.55
C LEU A 82 13.64 8.75 2.29
N ILE A 83 13.97 9.48 1.22
CA ILE A 83 14.48 8.88 -0.02
C ILE A 83 15.79 8.15 0.27
N SER A 84 16.67 8.77 1.06
CA SER A 84 17.94 8.17 1.49
C SER A 84 17.73 6.95 2.39
N GLN A 85 16.69 6.95 3.24
CA GLN A 85 16.34 5.81 4.10
C GLN A 85 15.78 4.64 3.29
N ASP A 86 14.79 4.88 2.42
CA ASP A 86 14.20 3.86 1.54
C ASP A 86 15.28 3.24 0.63
N ARG A 87 16.18 4.07 0.08
CA ARG A 87 17.34 3.61 -0.69
C ARG A 87 18.25 2.70 0.11
N ARG A 88 18.59 3.11 1.35
CA ARG A 88 19.49 2.34 2.23
C ARG A 88 18.86 1.00 2.57
N ALA A 89 17.59 0.97 2.94
CA ALA A 89 16.84 -0.25 3.23
C ALA A 89 16.83 -1.20 2.02
N ALA A 90 16.48 -0.69 0.83
CA ALA A 90 16.42 -1.50 -0.39
C ALA A 90 17.79 -2.09 -0.76
N ARG A 91 18.85 -1.28 -0.63
CA ARG A 91 20.22 -1.71 -0.90
C ARG A 91 20.73 -2.76 0.08
N ASN A 92 20.45 -2.58 1.37
CA ASN A 92 20.83 -3.56 2.39
C ASN A 92 20.10 -4.88 2.14
N PHE A 93 18.80 -4.81 1.85
CA PHE A 93 17.99 -5.99 1.55
C PHE A 93 18.46 -6.70 0.28
N GLU A 94 18.72 -5.97 -0.81
CA GLU A 94 19.25 -6.55 -2.04
C GLU A 94 20.56 -7.30 -1.80
N ARG A 95 21.51 -6.70 -1.08
CA ARG A 95 22.79 -7.35 -0.76
C ARG A 95 22.58 -8.64 0.02
N ALA A 96 21.76 -8.57 1.06
CA ALA A 96 21.43 -9.73 1.88
C ALA A 96 20.74 -10.84 1.05
N ALA A 97 19.83 -10.46 0.16
CA ALA A 97 19.15 -11.37 -0.75
C ALA A 97 20.13 -12.04 -1.72
N THR A 98 21.05 -11.27 -2.30
CA THR A 98 22.12 -11.79 -3.19
C THR A 98 23.04 -12.74 -2.43
N ASP A 99 23.47 -12.39 -1.20
CA ASP A 99 24.34 -13.24 -0.38
C ASP A 99 23.65 -14.55 0.06
N ALA A 100 22.33 -14.50 0.32
CA ALA A 100 21.52 -15.66 0.64
C ALA A 100 21.17 -16.53 -0.59
N GLY A 101 21.41 -16.03 -1.81
CA GLY A 101 21.04 -16.71 -3.04
C GLY A 101 19.54 -16.70 -3.35
N LEU A 102 18.83 -15.68 -2.89
CA LEU A 102 17.39 -15.51 -3.16
C LEU A 102 17.14 -15.43 -4.67
N GLU A 103 16.19 -16.22 -5.16
CA GLU A 103 15.91 -16.30 -6.59
C GLU A 103 14.99 -15.17 -7.07
N ARG A 104 14.04 -14.74 -6.23
CA ARG A 104 13.00 -13.80 -6.64
C ARG A 104 12.58 -12.81 -5.56
N ILE A 105 12.39 -11.56 -5.97
CA ILE A 105 11.81 -10.50 -5.13
C ILE A 105 10.52 -10.02 -5.78
N VAL A 106 9.45 -9.89 -5.01
CA VAL A 106 8.20 -9.25 -5.44
C VAL A 106 8.08 -7.90 -4.75
N TYR A 107 8.03 -6.82 -5.53
CA TYR A 107 7.94 -5.45 -5.03
C TYR A 107 6.64 -4.79 -5.45
N LEU A 108 5.89 -4.25 -4.49
CA LEU A 108 4.74 -3.38 -4.77
C LEU A 108 5.23 -1.94 -4.85
N SER A 109 5.15 -1.34 -6.03
CA SER A 109 5.52 0.04 -6.33
C SER A 109 4.32 0.95 -6.62
N GLY A 110 4.57 2.21 -6.96
CA GLY A 110 3.60 3.22 -7.34
C GLY A 110 3.55 3.41 -8.85
N LEU A 111 2.34 3.47 -9.39
CA LEU A 111 2.08 3.82 -10.78
C LEU A 111 2.43 5.29 -11.05
N GLY A 112 2.95 5.56 -12.24
CA GLY A 112 3.42 6.87 -12.67
C GLY A 112 4.36 6.76 -13.87
N ASP A 113 4.22 7.70 -14.80
CA ASP A 113 4.95 7.75 -16.07
C ASP A 113 6.44 8.08 -15.86
N GLU A 114 7.30 7.44 -16.66
CA GLU A 114 8.76 7.64 -16.65
C GLU A 114 9.16 8.96 -17.33
N ASP A 115 8.31 9.50 -18.21
CA ASP A 115 8.59 10.71 -18.99
C ASP A 115 8.15 12.02 -18.30
N GLU A 116 7.45 11.94 -17.16
CA GLU A 116 7.00 13.10 -16.39
C GLU A 116 7.93 13.45 -15.21
N GLN A 117 7.87 14.70 -14.74
CA GLN A 117 8.47 15.04 -13.46
C GLN A 117 7.70 14.32 -12.36
N LEU A 118 8.24 13.16 -11.95
CA LEU A 118 7.72 12.37 -10.84
C LEU A 118 7.74 13.20 -9.55
N SER A 119 6.69 13.05 -8.75
CA SER A 119 6.72 13.51 -7.35
C SER A 119 7.87 12.85 -6.57
N GLU A 120 8.35 13.51 -5.52
CA GLU A 120 9.43 12.95 -4.66
C GLU A 120 9.07 11.55 -4.14
N HIS A 121 7.79 11.31 -3.83
CA HIS A 121 7.30 10.01 -3.39
C HIS A 121 7.44 8.94 -4.49
N LEU A 122 7.00 9.23 -5.72
CA LEU A 122 7.14 8.28 -6.83
C LEU A 122 8.62 8.07 -7.22
N ALA A 123 9.43 9.13 -7.16
CA ALA A 123 10.87 9.04 -7.36
C ALA A 123 11.55 8.14 -6.33
N SER A 124 11.15 8.20 -5.04
CA SER A 124 11.63 7.27 -4.00
C SER A 124 11.31 5.81 -4.36
N ARG A 125 10.06 5.55 -4.77
CA ARG A 125 9.65 4.18 -5.14
C ARG A 125 10.40 3.66 -6.35
N ARG A 126 10.64 4.50 -7.36
CA ARG A 126 11.47 4.14 -8.53
C ARG A 126 12.93 3.89 -8.16
N LEU A 127 13.45 4.63 -7.19
CA LEU A 127 14.80 4.39 -6.68
C LEU A 127 14.87 3.02 -5.99
N VAL A 128 13.89 2.66 -5.17
CA VAL A 128 13.79 1.33 -4.55
C VAL A 128 13.70 0.23 -5.61
N GLU A 129 12.86 0.38 -6.65
CA GLU A 129 12.82 -0.56 -7.79
C GLU A 129 14.23 -0.79 -8.35
N SER A 130 14.95 0.31 -8.63
CA SER A 130 16.27 0.25 -9.25
C SER A 130 17.32 -0.41 -8.35
N GLU A 131 17.28 -0.15 -7.04
CA GLU A 131 18.23 -0.74 -6.08
C GLU A 131 17.95 -2.23 -5.87
N LEU A 132 16.68 -2.66 -5.79
CA LEU A 132 16.35 -4.09 -5.71
C LEU A 132 16.78 -4.84 -6.98
N GLN A 133 16.73 -4.19 -8.14
CA GLN A 133 17.14 -4.75 -9.44
C GLN A 133 18.65 -4.83 -9.66
N THR A 134 19.50 -4.29 -8.75
CA THR A 134 20.96 -4.40 -8.94
C THR A 134 21.54 -5.77 -8.60
N GLY A 135 20.76 -6.62 -7.92
CA GLY A 135 21.17 -7.92 -7.42
C GLY A 135 21.03 -9.09 -8.38
N SER A 136 21.19 -10.30 -7.84
CA SER A 136 21.00 -11.55 -8.60
C SER A 136 19.56 -12.03 -8.69
N ALA A 137 18.68 -11.57 -7.79
CA ALA A 137 17.29 -11.99 -7.75
C ALA A 137 16.49 -11.40 -8.93
N GLU A 138 15.57 -12.18 -9.49
CA GLU A 138 14.61 -11.70 -10.49
C GLU A 138 13.53 -10.86 -9.78
N VAL A 139 13.51 -9.55 -10.04
CA VAL A 139 12.57 -8.63 -9.37
C VAL A 139 11.28 -8.49 -10.18
N THR A 140 10.18 -9.02 -9.66
CA THR A 140 8.82 -8.74 -10.16
C THR A 140 8.30 -7.46 -9.54
N VAL A 141 7.99 -6.45 -10.35
CA VAL A 141 7.46 -5.17 -9.86
C VAL A 141 5.99 -5.04 -10.22
N LEU A 142 5.13 -4.75 -9.24
CA LEU A 142 3.74 -4.38 -9.45
C LEU A 142 3.55 -2.89 -9.16
N ARG A 143 3.40 -2.07 -10.20
CA ARG A 143 3.13 -0.63 -10.08
C ARG A 143 1.62 -0.42 -9.91
N ALA A 144 1.19 -0.10 -8.70
CA ALA A 144 -0.21 0.10 -8.39
C ALA A 144 -0.62 1.57 -8.41
N ALA A 145 -1.81 1.85 -8.92
CA ALA A 145 -2.47 3.14 -8.75
C ALA A 145 -2.91 3.37 -7.28
N ILE A 146 -3.86 4.28 -7.06
CA ILE A 146 -4.42 4.51 -5.73
C ILE A 146 -5.16 3.27 -5.21
N ILE A 147 -4.68 2.71 -4.10
CA ILE A 147 -5.27 1.53 -3.46
C ILE A 147 -6.44 1.95 -2.54
N ILE A 148 -7.60 1.33 -2.74
CA ILE A 148 -8.82 1.56 -1.99
C ILE A 148 -9.00 0.45 -0.94
N GLY A 149 -9.03 0.84 0.34
CA GLY A 149 -9.24 -0.05 1.49
C GLY A 149 -9.35 0.75 2.79
N ALA A 150 -9.88 0.13 3.85
CA ALA A 150 -10.25 0.85 5.08
C ALA A 150 -9.10 1.64 5.72
N GLU A 151 -7.90 1.05 5.72
CA GLU A 151 -6.69 1.60 6.32
C GLU A 151 -5.76 2.30 5.32
N SER A 152 -6.15 2.39 4.03
CA SER A 152 -5.38 3.12 3.02
C SER A 152 -5.32 4.61 3.36
N ALA A 153 -4.11 5.16 3.50
CA ALA A 153 -3.90 6.58 3.77
C ALA A 153 -4.51 7.48 2.67
N SER A 154 -4.30 7.11 1.40
CA SER A 154 -4.84 7.84 0.25
C SER A 154 -6.37 7.80 0.23
N PHE A 155 -6.97 6.64 0.49
CA PHE A 155 -8.42 6.53 0.54
C PHE A 155 -9.02 7.25 1.76
N ARG A 156 -8.34 7.23 2.92
CA ARG A 156 -8.74 8.01 4.10
C ARG A 156 -8.86 9.50 3.78
N ILE A 157 -7.91 10.09 3.02
CA ILE A 157 -7.98 11.51 2.60
C ILE A 157 -9.24 11.73 1.75
N VAL A 158 -9.43 10.93 0.70
CA VAL A 158 -10.61 11.03 -0.20
C VAL A 158 -11.91 10.92 0.61
N ARG A 159 -11.99 9.93 1.49
CA ARG A 159 -13.13 9.69 2.37
C ARG A 159 -13.41 10.86 3.30
N GLN A 160 -12.39 11.40 4.00
CA GLN A 160 -12.59 12.49 4.94
C GLN A 160 -13.01 13.79 4.24
N LEU A 161 -12.42 14.09 3.07
CA LEU A 161 -12.85 15.22 2.25
C LEU A 161 -14.30 15.05 1.78
N ALA A 162 -14.65 13.88 1.26
CA ALA A 162 -16.01 13.53 0.86
C ALA A 162 -17.01 13.59 2.03
N LYS A 163 -16.62 13.09 3.22
CA LYS A 163 -17.41 13.04 4.46
C LYS A 163 -17.47 14.34 5.25
N ARG A 164 -16.64 15.35 4.96
CA ARG A 164 -16.62 16.65 5.69
C ARG A 164 -17.10 17.79 4.79
N LEU A 165 -16.69 17.80 3.52
CA LEU A 165 -16.85 18.86 2.51
C LEU A 165 -18.19 18.97 1.73
N PRO A 166 -19.15 19.91 1.94
CA PRO A 166 -20.24 20.11 0.97
C PRO A 166 -19.84 20.89 -0.28
N VAL A 167 -18.87 21.79 -0.13
CA VAL A 167 -18.29 22.57 -1.22
C VAL A 167 -16.78 22.52 -1.05
N MET A 168 -16.06 22.20 -2.12
CA MET A 168 -14.60 22.08 -2.13
C MET A 168 -14.03 23.07 -3.14
N VAL A 169 -13.11 23.93 -2.69
CA VAL A 169 -12.28 24.73 -3.58
C VAL A 169 -10.99 23.95 -3.77
N THR A 170 -10.77 23.39 -4.96
CA THR A 170 -9.66 22.46 -5.22
C THR A 170 -8.69 23.06 -6.24
N PRO A 171 -7.43 22.59 -6.29
CA PRO A 171 -6.56 22.84 -7.43
C PRO A 171 -7.08 22.17 -8.72
N GLN A 172 -6.43 22.46 -9.85
CA GLN A 172 -6.79 21.86 -11.14
C GLN A 172 -6.52 20.36 -11.21
N TRP A 173 -5.62 19.81 -10.38
CA TRP A 173 -5.30 18.37 -10.37
C TRP A 173 -6.51 17.49 -10.06
N VAL A 174 -7.61 18.05 -9.53
CA VAL A 174 -8.86 17.29 -9.33
C VAL A 174 -9.43 16.70 -10.64
N ARG A 175 -8.95 17.18 -11.79
CA ARG A 175 -9.30 16.72 -13.14
C ARG A 175 -8.32 15.68 -13.71
N VAL A 176 -7.22 15.39 -13.02
CA VAL A 176 -6.26 14.36 -13.44
C VAL A 176 -6.92 12.99 -13.28
N GLU A 177 -6.68 12.13 -14.26
CA GLU A 177 -7.21 10.77 -14.32
C GLU A 177 -6.36 9.82 -13.48
N CYS A 178 -7.04 8.85 -12.88
CA CYS A 178 -6.47 7.79 -12.05
C CYS A 178 -7.33 6.53 -12.18
N GLN A 179 -6.74 5.37 -11.94
CA GLN A 179 -7.42 4.09 -12.06
C GLN A 179 -7.38 3.33 -10.72
N PRO A 180 -8.21 3.72 -9.74
CA PRO A 180 -8.20 3.15 -8.39
C PRO A 180 -8.37 1.63 -8.41
N ILE A 181 -7.65 0.92 -7.54
CA ILE A 181 -7.70 -0.55 -7.40
C ILE A 181 -8.13 -0.94 -5.98
N ALA A 182 -8.95 -1.98 -5.83
CA ALA A 182 -9.31 -2.49 -4.52
C ALA A 182 -8.11 -3.21 -3.86
N ILE A 183 -7.98 -3.10 -2.55
CA ILE A 183 -6.93 -3.81 -1.81
C ILE A 183 -6.99 -5.32 -2.02
N ASP A 184 -8.19 -5.90 -2.06
CA ASP A 184 -8.36 -7.34 -2.30
C ASP A 184 -7.82 -7.78 -3.66
N ASP A 185 -7.99 -6.94 -4.70
CA ASP A 185 -7.43 -7.19 -6.02
C ASP A 185 -5.91 -7.11 -6.00
N VAL A 186 -5.32 -6.14 -5.27
CA VAL A 186 -3.86 -6.03 -5.11
C VAL A 186 -3.31 -7.30 -4.44
N ILE A 187 -3.97 -7.80 -3.39
CA ILE A 187 -3.58 -9.06 -2.75
C ILE A 187 -3.72 -10.23 -3.72
N ALA A 188 -4.81 -10.29 -4.50
CA ALA A 188 -5.00 -11.33 -5.52
C ALA A 188 -3.88 -11.33 -6.57
N TYR A 189 -3.45 -10.15 -7.05
CA TYR A 189 -2.29 -10.02 -7.93
C TYR A 189 -0.99 -10.48 -7.26
N LEU A 190 -0.73 -10.05 -6.02
CA LEU A 190 0.48 -10.42 -5.29
C LEU A 190 0.56 -11.93 -5.06
N LEU A 191 -0.55 -12.59 -4.73
CA LEU A 191 -0.60 -14.05 -4.58
C LEU A 191 -0.41 -14.74 -5.93
N ALA A 192 -1.09 -14.25 -6.98
CA ALA A 192 -1.08 -14.92 -8.27
C ALA A 192 0.29 -14.85 -8.97
N VAL A 193 1.11 -13.82 -8.75
CA VAL A 193 2.46 -13.76 -9.33
C VAL A 193 3.40 -14.83 -8.79
N LEU A 194 3.20 -15.33 -7.57
CA LEU A 194 4.02 -16.44 -7.03
C LEU A 194 3.86 -17.71 -7.86
N GLU A 195 2.63 -17.98 -8.29
CA GLU A 195 2.26 -19.18 -9.05
C GLU A 195 2.58 -19.07 -10.55
N ARG A 196 3.19 -17.95 -10.98
CA ARG A 196 3.51 -17.65 -12.39
C ARG A 196 5.00 -17.35 -12.56
N PRO A 197 5.84 -18.36 -12.81
CA PRO A 197 7.27 -18.17 -13.04
C PRO A 197 7.58 -17.17 -14.17
N GLU A 198 6.70 -17.05 -15.17
CA GLU A 198 6.90 -16.13 -16.30
C GLU A 198 6.82 -14.65 -15.89
N THR A 199 6.40 -14.35 -14.66
CA THR A 199 6.33 -12.98 -14.13
C THR A 199 7.61 -12.56 -13.40
N ALA A 200 8.58 -13.46 -13.23
CA ALA A 200 9.88 -13.15 -12.62
C ALA A 200 10.67 -12.16 -13.48
N GLY A 201 11.25 -11.13 -12.86
CA GLY A 201 12.11 -10.14 -13.53
C GLY A 201 11.36 -9.09 -14.37
N GLU A 202 10.02 -9.15 -14.38
CA GLU A 202 9.17 -8.26 -15.18
C GLU A 202 8.52 -7.17 -14.33
N THR A 203 8.22 -6.05 -14.96
CA THR A 203 7.42 -4.95 -14.37
C THR A 203 6.04 -4.94 -14.99
N TYR A 204 5.02 -4.82 -14.14
CA TYR A 204 3.62 -4.78 -14.52
C TYR A 204 2.90 -3.63 -13.82
N GLU A 205 1.79 -3.21 -14.40
CA GLU A 205 0.90 -2.21 -13.84
C GLU A 205 -0.39 -2.87 -13.38
N ILE A 206 -0.95 -2.39 -12.26
CA ILE A 206 -2.22 -2.90 -11.73
C ILE A 206 -3.15 -1.74 -11.38
N GLY A 207 -4.40 -1.88 -11.83
CA GLY A 207 -5.48 -0.90 -11.66
C GLY A 207 -6.83 -1.58 -11.60
N GLY A 208 -7.84 -0.87 -11.08
CA GLY A 208 -9.24 -1.32 -11.15
C GLY A 208 -9.84 -1.18 -12.54
N PRO A 209 -11.14 -1.49 -12.72
CA PRO A 209 -11.77 -1.45 -14.03
C PRO A 209 -12.19 -0.02 -14.45
N ASP A 210 -12.25 0.93 -13.50
CA ASP A 210 -12.75 2.27 -13.71
C ASP A 210 -11.61 3.30 -13.79
N VAL A 211 -11.52 4.01 -14.93
CA VAL A 211 -10.70 5.22 -15.06
C VAL A 211 -11.54 6.43 -14.65
N LEU A 212 -11.09 7.14 -13.62
CA LEU A 212 -11.82 8.24 -12.98
C LEU A 212 -10.92 9.45 -12.80
N THR A 213 -11.49 10.64 -12.78
CA THR A 213 -10.82 11.80 -12.22
C THR A 213 -10.88 11.77 -10.69
N TYR A 214 -9.91 12.41 -10.02
CA TYR A 214 -9.98 12.58 -8.55
C TYR A 214 -11.28 13.25 -8.08
N GLY A 215 -11.84 14.16 -8.88
CA GLY A 215 -13.14 14.78 -8.62
C GLY A 215 -14.30 13.79 -8.69
N GLU A 216 -14.26 12.82 -9.60
CA GLU A 216 -15.25 11.75 -9.68
C GLU A 216 -15.10 10.78 -8.51
N MET A 217 -13.87 10.42 -8.11
CA MET A 217 -13.66 9.63 -6.90
C MET A 217 -14.27 10.30 -5.66
N LEU A 218 -14.04 11.61 -5.48
CA LEU A 218 -14.59 12.39 -4.37
C LEU A 218 -16.12 12.42 -4.40
N ARG A 219 -16.73 12.66 -5.58
CA ARG A 219 -18.19 12.69 -5.72
C ARG A 219 -18.82 11.33 -5.47
N THR A 220 -18.28 10.27 -6.06
CA THR A 220 -18.76 8.90 -5.88
C THR A 220 -18.64 8.47 -4.42
N THR A 221 -17.51 8.74 -3.77
CA THR A 221 -17.33 8.45 -2.33
C THR A 221 -18.33 9.22 -1.46
N ALA A 222 -18.58 10.50 -1.76
CA ALA A 222 -19.55 11.31 -1.04
C ALA A 222 -20.99 10.82 -1.24
N ARG A 223 -21.34 10.43 -2.47
CA ARG A 223 -22.64 9.85 -2.79
C ARG A 223 -22.88 8.55 -2.03
N ILE A 224 -21.87 7.67 -1.92
CA ILE A 224 -21.98 6.42 -1.15
C ILE A 224 -22.09 6.69 0.36
N THR A 225 -21.28 7.63 0.89
CA THR A 225 -21.21 7.87 2.35
C THR A 225 -22.32 8.78 2.88
N ARG A 226 -22.80 9.74 2.08
CA ARG A 226 -23.74 10.80 2.50
C ARG A 226 -25.04 10.83 1.71
N GLY A 227 -25.10 10.16 0.55
CA GLY A 227 -26.26 10.20 -0.36
C GLY A 227 -26.33 11.43 -1.28
N TRP A 228 -25.31 12.32 -1.27
CA TRP A 228 -25.26 13.49 -2.15
C TRP A 228 -23.81 13.83 -2.54
N GLU A 229 -23.67 14.54 -3.65
CA GLU A 229 -22.38 14.89 -4.24
C GLU A 229 -21.96 16.32 -3.88
N PRO A 230 -20.68 16.56 -3.53
CA PRO A 230 -20.17 17.88 -3.21
C PRO A 230 -20.01 18.75 -4.46
N VAL A 231 -20.13 20.06 -4.27
CA VAL A 231 -19.82 21.03 -5.31
C VAL A 231 -18.30 21.25 -5.33
N ILE A 232 -17.63 20.79 -6.39
CA ILE A 232 -16.18 20.94 -6.57
C ILE A 232 -15.93 22.13 -7.51
N VAL A 233 -15.20 23.14 -7.01
CA VAL A 233 -14.83 24.36 -7.73
C VAL A 233 -13.31 24.39 -7.93
N PRO A 234 -12.81 23.94 -9.10
CA PRO A 234 -11.38 23.93 -9.37
C PRO A 234 -10.88 25.34 -9.69
N VAL A 235 -9.84 25.81 -8.99
CA VAL A 235 -9.23 27.14 -9.16
C VAL A 235 -7.77 27.04 -9.65
N PRO A 236 -7.28 27.98 -10.49
CA PRO A 236 -5.95 27.87 -11.12
C PRO A 236 -4.77 28.28 -10.23
N VAL A 237 -5.00 28.93 -9.09
CA VAL A 237 -3.94 29.59 -8.28
C VAL A 237 -3.69 28.93 -6.93
N LEU A 238 -4.33 27.79 -6.65
CA LEU A 238 -4.04 27.03 -5.45
C LEU A 238 -2.85 26.12 -5.76
N THR A 239 -1.65 26.49 -5.31
CA THR A 239 -0.47 25.65 -5.47
C THR A 239 -0.66 24.33 -4.70
N PRO A 240 -0.06 23.20 -5.13
CA PRO A 240 -0.13 21.92 -4.43
C PRO A 240 0.16 22.05 -2.92
N THR A 241 1.14 22.88 -2.57
CA THR A 241 1.52 23.20 -1.19
C THR A 241 0.39 23.89 -0.41
N LEU A 242 -0.35 24.83 -1.03
CA LEU A 242 -1.46 25.52 -0.36
C LEU A 242 -2.70 24.62 -0.21
N SER A 243 -2.95 23.71 -1.16
CA SER A 243 -3.98 22.67 -0.99
C SER A 243 -3.67 21.72 0.15
N ALA A 244 -2.41 21.36 0.33
CA ALA A 244 -2.03 20.38 1.34
C ALA A 244 -2.25 20.93 2.77
N TYR A 245 -1.92 22.20 3.04
CA TYR A 245 -2.33 22.88 4.28
C TYR A 245 -3.85 22.91 4.52
N TRP A 246 -4.64 22.94 3.44
CA TRP A 246 -6.11 22.90 3.55
C TRP A 246 -6.60 21.48 3.86
N VAL A 247 -5.93 20.46 3.33
CA VAL A 247 -6.20 19.05 3.65
C VAL A 247 -5.79 18.74 5.10
N ASP A 248 -4.72 19.31 5.63
CA ASP A 248 -4.33 19.17 7.05
C ASP A 248 -5.40 19.71 8.00
N LEU A 249 -6.08 20.79 7.62
CA LEU A 249 -7.14 21.40 8.45
C LEU A 249 -8.40 20.52 8.50
N VAL A 250 -8.60 19.69 7.47
CA VAL A 250 -9.84 18.95 7.26
C VAL A 250 -9.64 17.46 7.45
N THR A 251 -8.42 16.95 7.52
CA THR A 251 -8.14 15.52 7.63
C THR A 251 -7.24 15.22 8.82
N ASP A 252 -7.46 14.04 9.43
CA ASP A 252 -6.65 13.55 10.55
C ASP A 252 -5.50 12.64 10.04
N VAL A 253 -5.13 12.79 8.77
CA VAL A 253 -3.96 12.12 8.19
C VAL A 253 -2.73 12.95 8.53
N ASP A 254 -1.60 12.29 8.79
CA ASP A 254 -0.35 13.00 9.04
C ASP A 254 -0.07 14.00 7.89
N PRO A 255 0.20 15.29 8.20
CA PRO A 255 0.41 16.31 7.18
C PRO A 255 1.49 15.95 6.16
N GLN A 256 2.60 15.34 6.57
CA GLN A 256 3.68 15.00 5.64
C GLN A 256 3.24 13.90 4.66
N VAL A 257 2.45 12.93 5.14
CA VAL A 257 1.83 11.90 4.30
C VAL A 257 0.84 12.55 3.32
N ALA A 258 0.00 13.47 3.78
CA ALA A 258 -0.99 14.15 2.94
C ALA A 258 -0.33 15.00 1.85
N HIS A 259 0.71 15.78 2.18
CA HIS A 259 1.46 16.60 1.24
C HIS A 259 2.07 15.76 0.12
N ARG A 260 2.75 14.67 0.45
CA ARG A 260 3.39 13.77 -0.53
C ARG A 260 2.38 13.11 -1.46
N LEU A 261 1.25 12.66 -0.93
CA LEU A 261 0.19 12.08 -1.73
C LEU A 261 -0.41 13.11 -2.70
N ILE A 262 -0.69 14.33 -2.23
CA ILE A 262 -1.25 15.41 -3.06
C ILE A 262 -0.28 15.86 -4.15
N GLU A 263 1.03 15.91 -3.84
CA GLU A 263 2.05 16.18 -4.85
C GLU A 263 2.09 15.11 -5.94
N GLY A 264 1.86 13.84 -5.59
CA GLY A 264 1.72 12.75 -6.57
C GLY A 264 0.45 12.81 -7.42
N MET A 265 -0.61 13.50 -6.99
CA MET A 265 -1.88 13.58 -7.72
C MET A 265 -1.81 14.44 -9.00
N VAL A 266 -0.68 15.10 -9.26
CA VAL A 266 -0.50 15.90 -10.49
C VAL A 266 -0.17 15.02 -11.71
N ASN A 267 0.32 13.81 -11.49
CA ASN A 267 0.65 12.84 -12.54
C ASN A 267 -0.54 11.90 -12.78
N PRO A 268 -0.94 11.64 -14.04
CA PRO A 268 -1.91 10.59 -14.35
C PRO A 268 -1.40 9.23 -13.88
N VAL A 269 -2.28 8.44 -13.28
CA VAL A 269 -1.99 7.08 -12.81
C VAL A 269 -3.02 6.11 -13.38
N VAL A 270 -2.93 5.91 -14.69
CA VAL A 270 -3.79 5.03 -15.50
C VAL A 270 -2.91 3.91 -16.04
N VAL A 271 -3.40 2.68 -15.99
CA VAL A 271 -2.70 1.50 -16.49
C VAL A 271 -2.62 1.55 -18.01
N GLU A 272 -1.42 1.38 -18.53
CA GLU A 272 -1.14 1.24 -19.96
C GLU A 272 -0.75 -0.20 -20.33
N ASP A 273 -0.34 -1.00 -19.35
CA ASP A 273 0.04 -2.41 -19.51
C ASP A 273 -0.88 -3.38 -18.76
N ASP A 274 -1.78 -4.03 -19.51
CA ASP A 274 -2.72 -5.04 -18.99
C ASP A 274 -2.18 -6.49 -19.02
N ARG A 275 -0.91 -6.72 -19.40
CA ARG A 275 -0.35 -8.09 -19.56
C ARG A 275 -0.56 -8.96 -18.35
N LEU A 276 -0.38 -8.41 -17.14
CA LEU A 276 -0.49 -9.19 -15.91
C LEU A 276 -1.91 -9.70 -15.71
N ARG A 277 -2.93 -8.87 -15.96
CA ARG A 277 -4.34 -9.26 -15.85
C ARG A 277 -4.65 -10.48 -16.72
N GLU A 278 -4.12 -10.51 -17.94
CA GLU A 278 -4.28 -11.64 -18.86
C GLU A 278 -3.56 -12.91 -18.37
N LEU A 279 -2.38 -12.75 -17.74
CA LEU A 279 -1.57 -13.87 -17.23
C LEU A 279 -2.18 -14.52 -15.98
N VAL A 280 -2.69 -13.71 -15.05
CA VAL A 280 -3.19 -14.21 -13.75
C VAL A 280 -4.70 -14.39 -13.69
N GLY A 281 -5.47 -13.73 -14.56
CA GLY A 281 -6.92 -13.87 -14.61
C GLY A 281 -7.67 -13.23 -13.43
N VAL A 282 -7.09 -12.21 -12.79
CA VAL A 282 -7.77 -11.42 -11.76
C VAL A 282 -8.87 -10.57 -12.41
N ASP A 283 -10.07 -10.61 -11.85
CA ASP A 283 -11.18 -9.75 -12.28
C ASP A 283 -11.28 -8.54 -11.35
N PRO A 284 -10.91 -7.33 -11.80
CA PRO A 284 -10.83 -6.16 -10.93
C PRO A 284 -12.20 -5.72 -10.41
N THR A 285 -12.24 -5.37 -9.13
CA THR A 285 -13.43 -4.91 -8.43
C THR A 285 -13.77 -3.47 -8.84
N PRO A 286 -15.02 -3.16 -9.24
CA PRO A 286 -15.45 -1.81 -9.53
C PRO A 286 -15.22 -0.84 -8.37
N PHE A 287 -14.88 0.41 -8.68
CA PHE A 287 -14.51 1.43 -7.69
C PHE A 287 -15.62 1.63 -6.62
N GLU A 288 -16.88 1.67 -7.03
CA GLU A 288 -17.99 1.80 -6.08
C GLU A 288 -18.05 0.65 -5.07
N ASP A 289 -17.76 -0.57 -5.51
CA ASP A 289 -17.79 -1.76 -4.68
C ASP A 289 -16.57 -1.80 -3.75
N ALA A 290 -15.39 -1.43 -4.26
CA ALA A 290 -14.19 -1.24 -3.45
C ALA A 290 -14.42 -0.22 -2.31
N VAL A 291 -15.10 0.89 -2.60
CA VAL A 291 -15.47 1.89 -1.58
C VAL A 291 -16.45 1.31 -0.55
N ARG A 292 -17.46 0.55 -0.98
CA ARG A 292 -18.43 -0.07 -0.06
C ARG A 292 -17.76 -1.08 0.86
N SER A 293 -16.88 -1.94 0.32
CA SER A 293 -16.12 -2.91 1.10
C SER A 293 -15.23 -2.22 2.13
N ALA A 294 -14.47 -1.19 1.72
CA ALA A 294 -13.61 -0.42 2.62
C ALA A 294 -14.39 0.26 3.77
N LEU A 295 -15.62 0.73 3.51
CA LEU A 295 -16.48 1.33 4.54
C LEU A 295 -17.08 0.28 5.48
N ALA A 296 -17.43 -0.91 4.98
CA ALA A 296 -17.96 -2.00 5.79
C ALA A 296 -16.90 -2.56 6.75
N GLU A 297 -15.66 -2.68 6.26
CA GLU A 297 -14.50 -3.09 7.07
C GLU A 297 -14.18 -2.07 8.16
N GLU A 298 -14.21 -0.76 7.85
CA GLU A 298 -14.01 0.32 8.84
C GLU A 298 -14.99 0.21 10.02
N ILE A 299 -16.27 -0.06 9.75
CA ILE A 299 -17.30 -0.23 10.79
C ILE A 299 -16.98 -1.41 11.71
N THR A 300 -16.39 -2.47 11.15
CA THR A 300 -16.00 -3.66 11.92
C THR A 300 -14.80 -3.36 12.81
N LEU A 301 -13.77 -2.71 12.27
CA LEU A 301 -12.57 -2.28 13.01
C LEU A 301 -12.91 -1.31 14.16
N ASP A 302 -13.80 -0.33 13.90
CA ASP A 302 -14.27 0.59 14.93
C ASP A 302 -15.10 -0.13 16.01
N GLY A 303 -15.84 -1.17 15.63
CA GLY A 303 -16.61 -2.03 16.54
C GLY A 303 -15.73 -2.84 17.48
N ASP A 304 -14.72 -3.53 16.95
CA ASP A 304 -13.77 -4.34 17.72
C ASP A 304 -12.92 -3.47 18.68
N THR A 305 -12.60 -2.23 18.27
CA THR A 305 -11.91 -1.26 19.12
C THR A 305 -12.77 -0.81 20.31
N LEU A 306 -14.10 -0.74 20.13
CA LEU A 306 -15.04 -0.42 21.21
C LEU A 306 -15.29 -1.62 22.15
N GLU A 307 -15.32 -2.86 21.63
CA GLU A 307 -15.49 -4.07 22.45
C GLU A 307 -14.23 -4.42 23.27
N SER A 308 -13.03 -4.24 22.71
CA SER A 308 -11.75 -4.45 23.42
C SER A 308 -11.47 -3.43 24.53
N GLY A 309 -12.21 -2.32 24.56
CA GLY A 309 -12.15 -1.28 25.60
C GLY A 309 -13.12 -1.46 26.77
N LEU A 310 -13.98 -2.49 26.77
CA LEU A 310 -14.88 -2.78 27.88
C LEU A 310 -14.13 -3.60 28.96
N PRO A 311 -14.15 -3.18 30.24
CA PRO A 311 -13.57 -3.99 31.31
C PRO A 311 -14.30 -5.34 31.39
N ASP A 312 -13.55 -6.42 31.57
CA ASP A 312 -14.05 -7.78 31.85
C ASP A 312 -14.89 -7.78 33.15
N GLU A 313 -16.18 -7.44 33.02
CA GLU A 313 -17.14 -7.54 34.10
C GLU A 313 -17.55 -9.01 34.28
N GLY A 314 -16.78 -9.72 35.11
CA GLY A 314 -17.36 -10.68 36.02
C GLY A 314 -16.88 -12.13 35.88
N ARG A 315 -15.66 -12.40 36.34
CA ARG A 315 -15.42 -13.67 37.04
C ARG A 315 -16.11 -13.60 38.41
N PRO A 316 -17.01 -14.55 38.75
CA PRO A 316 -17.56 -14.61 40.09
C PRO A 316 -16.44 -15.00 41.06
N LEU A 317 -16.18 -14.14 42.05
CA LEU A 317 -15.32 -14.47 43.18
C LEU A 317 -16.03 -15.55 43.99
N GLU A 318 -15.46 -16.75 43.99
CA GLU A 318 -15.78 -17.81 44.94
C GLU A 318 -15.25 -17.41 46.34
N GLU A 319 -16.08 -17.78 47.34
CA GLU A 319 -15.92 -17.73 48.81
C GLU A 319 -16.30 -16.44 49.57
#